data_AF-A0A256HRX1-F1
#
_entry.id   AF-A0A256HRX1-F1
#
_cell.length_a   1.000
_cell.length_b   1.000
_cell.length_c   1.000
_cell.angle_alpha   90.00
_cell.angle_beta   90.00
_cell.angle_gamma   90.00
#
_symmetry.space_group_name_H-M   'P 1'
#
loop_
_entity.id
_entity.type
_entity.pdbx_description
1 polymer ?
#
loop_
_entity_poly.entity_id
_entity_poly.type
_entity_poly.pdbx_seq_one_letter_code
_entity_poly.pdbx_strand_id
1 'polypeptide(L)'
;MERFPEALGGLPDPVLIVDTDGVVRAGTPRVEPVLGYGPAELEGTDVERLLYDAGGGSAGAELYGHVADPEPRSMAASLDLTARRRDGTEIPVTISLGPFERAGEAYLVVTVVDVREERARQAELRRRTRTLESLHEATQDLLKTTDREVAAEAAVEYVEEVLGHPIAGIWLYDESRDSLEPHVWTDAADEVVGEHPVFSADGRSISWQVFDSGKPEYVADIRTDPDRYNPDSPIRSELVLPLGRYGIINVGATESDAFDDSDLAIARIWAATVTMVFVRIERERQLRAREAEVARERDRLEEFASLVSHDLRNPLNVAAGNLELIRTRLEGERAVPPELETVARSLDRMGALVDDMLTLAKQGTAIDETEAVSLSALAEESWANVDTADAELVLADDLPLRADRSRLRQAVENLFANAVAHGGAGVRVEVGALDAAGEPGFYVADDGPGIPEAVRDEAFDAGVSTDEDGTGFGLKIVAEVADAHGWSVDFVDATGGGARFEFRGVEAADAADLPADGGADGDAGD
;
A
#
# COMPACT_ATOMS: atom_id res chain seq x y z
N MET A 1 -44.79 -58.61 5.46
CA MET A 1 -43.85 -58.38 6.60
C MET A 1 -43.27 -59.62 7.30
N GLU A 2 -43.94 -60.79 7.43
CA GLU A 2 -43.39 -61.98 8.16
C GLU A 2 -42.10 -62.62 7.55
N ARG A 3 -41.58 -62.11 6.42
CA ARG A 3 -40.45 -62.69 5.68
C ARG A 3 -39.08 -62.03 5.89
N PHE A 4 -38.99 -60.82 6.44
CA PHE A 4 -37.73 -60.07 6.65
C PHE A 4 -37.58 -59.67 8.14
N PRO A 5 -36.36 -59.55 8.69
CA PRO A 5 -36.17 -59.46 10.13
C PRO A 5 -36.71 -58.14 10.68
N GLU A 6 -37.28 -58.17 11.90
CA GLU A 6 -37.69 -56.96 12.66
C GLU A 6 -36.55 -55.94 12.80
N ALA A 7 -35.29 -56.38 12.66
CA ALA A 7 -34.09 -55.55 12.66
C ALA A 7 -34.09 -54.41 11.62
N LEU A 8 -34.81 -54.55 10.50
CA LEU A 8 -34.94 -53.46 9.51
C LEU A 8 -35.67 -52.24 10.07
N GLY A 9 -36.62 -52.45 10.99
CA GLY A 9 -37.37 -51.35 11.61
C GLY A 9 -36.51 -50.46 12.53
N GLY A 10 -35.33 -50.92 12.92
CA GLY A 10 -34.37 -50.18 13.76
C GLY A 10 -33.35 -49.35 12.98
N LEU A 11 -33.34 -49.42 11.64
CA LEU A 11 -32.40 -48.66 10.82
C LEU A 11 -32.73 -47.16 10.83
N PRO A 12 -31.72 -46.28 10.89
CA PRO A 12 -31.93 -44.83 10.90
C PRO A 12 -32.37 -44.28 9.54
N ASP A 13 -32.13 -45.01 8.44
CA ASP A 13 -32.36 -44.51 7.10
C ASP A 13 -33.62 -45.12 6.45
N PRO A 14 -34.28 -44.40 5.52
CA PRO A 14 -35.36 -44.94 4.71
C PRO A 14 -34.84 -46.04 3.78
N VAL A 15 -35.22 -47.28 4.07
CA VAL A 15 -34.74 -48.47 3.35
C VAL A 15 -35.90 -49.23 2.69
N LEU A 16 -35.69 -49.66 1.46
CA LEU A 16 -36.51 -50.59 0.68
C LEU A 16 -35.72 -51.87 0.41
N ILE A 17 -36.43 -53.00 0.34
CA ILE A 17 -35.90 -54.27 -0.17
C ILE A 17 -36.58 -54.57 -1.49
N VAL A 18 -35.78 -54.76 -2.53
CA VAL A 18 -36.24 -55.02 -3.89
C VAL A 18 -35.70 -56.38 -4.32
N ASP A 19 -36.49 -57.19 -5.02
CA ASP A 19 -36.02 -58.45 -5.59
C ASP A 19 -35.35 -58.26 -6.96
N THR A 20 -34.92 -59.37 -7.57
CA THR A 20 -34.30 -59.37 -8.89
C THR A 20 -35.22 -58.95 -10.03
N ASP A 21 -36.53 -58.91 -9.79
CA ASP A 21 -37.56 -58.50 -10.76
C ASP A 21 -37.95 -57.02 -10.57
N GLY A 22 -37.27 -56.27 -9.70
CA GLY A 22 -37.55 -54.85 -9.46
C GLY A 22 -38.78 -54.59 -8.60
N VAL A 23 -39.30 -55.62 -7.92
CA VAL A 23 -40.49 -55.53 -7.10
C VAL A 23 -40.11 -55.30 -5.64
N VAL A 24 -40.71 -54.29 -5.01
CA VAL A 24 -40.51 -53.99 -3.59
C VAL A 24 -41.12 -55.11 -2.74
N ARG A 25 -40.30 -55.77 -1.92
CA ARG A 25 -40.70 -56.84 -1.01
C ARG A 25 -40.85 -56.40 0.44
N ALA A 26 -40.17 -55.33 0.83
CA ALA A 26 -40.33 -54.73 2.15
C ALA A 26 -39.87 -53.27 2.15
N GLY A 27 -40.36 -52.49 3.10
CA GLY A 27 -39.89 -51.14 3.38
C GLY A 27 -39.84 -50.88 4.89
N THR A 28 -38.95 -50.01 5.31
CA THR A 28 -38.92 -49.51 6.70
C THR A 28 -39.98 -48.42 6.89
N PRO A 29 -40.52 -48.19 8.10
CA PRO A 29 -41.48 -47.11 8.34
C PRO A 29 -40.95 -45.71 7.93
N ARG A 30 -39.62 -45.52 7.88
CA ARG A 30 -38.98 -44.25 7.51
C ARG A 30 -39.08 -43.90 6.02
N VAL A 31 -39.56 -44.82 5.18
CA VAL A 31 -39.85 -44.52 3.76
C VAL A 31 -41.11 -43.68 3.58
N GLU A 32 -42.03 -43.71 4.54
CA GLU A 32 -43.32 -43.01 4.44
C GLU A 32 -43.15 -41.47 4.42
N PRO A 33 -42.30 -40.84 5.25
CA PRO A 33 -41.99 -39.41 5.11
C PRO A 33 -41.37 -38.99 3.77
N VAL A 34 -40.66 -39.90 3.09
CA VAL A 34 -39.96 -39.62 1.83
C VAL A 34 -40.87 -39.86 0.61
N LEU A 35 -41.53 -41.02 0.55
CA LEU A 35 -42.34 -41.46 -0.60
C LEU A 35 -43.86 -41.25 -0.39
N GLY A 36 -44.32 -41.03 0.83
CA GLY A 36 -45.75 -40.88 1.14
C GLY A 36 -46.56 -42.18 1.14
N TYR A 37 -45.90 -43.33 1.04
CA TYR A 37 -46.52 -44.66 1.10
C TYR A 37 -46.11 -45.38 2.38
N GLY A 38 -47.06 -46.01 3.05
CA GLY A 38 -46.76 -46.90 4.17
C GLY A 38 -46.03 -48.18 3.71
N PRO A 39 -45.23 -48.83 4.56
CA PRO A 39 -44.48 -50.05 4.20
C PRO A 39 -45.33 -51.17 3.58
N ALA A 40 -46.57 -51.34 4.02
CA ALA A 40 -47.49 -52.35 3.51
C ALA A 40 -48.11 -51.97 2.15
N GLU A 41 -48.20 -50.67 1.84
CA GLU A 41 -48.69 -50.18 0.54
C GLU A 41 -47.62 -50.32 -0.56
N LEU A 42 -46.34 -50.32 -0.16
CA LEU A 42 -45.20 -50.47 -1.07
C LEU A 42 -44.96 -51.93 -1.47
N GLU A 43 -45.34 -52.90 -0.64
CA GLU A 43 -45.13 -54.33 -0.91
C GLU A 43 -45.85 -54.75 -2.21
N GLY A 44 -45.10 -55.25 -3.19
CA GLY A 44 -45.60 -55.64 -4.51
C GLY A 44 -45.60 -54.54 -5.57
N THR A 45 -45.16 -53.32 -5.22
CA THR A 45 -45.02 -52.21 -6.18
C THR A 45 -43.69 -52.32 -6.93
N ASP A 46 -43.72 -51.96 -8.21
CA ASP A 46 -42.53 -51.84 -9.06
C ASP A 46 -41.70 -50.61 -8.66
N VAL A 47 -40.40 -50.82 -8.39
CA VAL A 47 -39.49 -49.76 -7.95
C VAL A 47 -39.33 -48.66 -9.01
N GLU A 48 -39.45 -48.96 -10.30
CA GLU A 48 -39.35 -47.95 -11.38
C GLU A 48 -40.50 -46.93 -11.34
N ARG A 49 -41.64 -47.30 -10.75
CA ARG A 49 -42.77 -46.37 -10.56
C ARG A 49 -42.52 -45.36 -9.45
N LEU A 50 -41.60 -45.69 -8.54
CA LEU A 50 -41.27 -44.91 -7.36
C LEU A 50 -39.98 -44.11 -7.56
N LEU A 51 -38.98 -44.69 -8.22
CA LEU A 51 -37.65 -44.14 -8.42
C LEU A 51 -37.26 -44.23 -9.91
N TYR A 52 -36.97 -43.09 -10.54
CA TYR A 52 -36.60 -43.02 -11.96
C TYR A 52 -35.61 -41.89 -12.22
N ASP A 53 -34.86 -41.97 -13.33
CA ASP A 53 -34.02 -40.88 -13.80
C ASP A 53 -34.86 -39.95 -14.71
N ALA A 54 -34.97 -38.69 -14.32
CA ALA A 54 -35.68 -37.68 -15.10
C ALA A 54 -34.97 -37.30 -16.41
N GLY A 55 -33.67 -37.64 -16.56
CA GLY A 55 -32.83 -37.39 -17.74
C GLY A 55 -33.05 -38.34 -18.92
N GLY A 56 -33.91 -39.36 -18.78
CA GLY A 56 -34.30 -40.27 -19.88
C GLY A 56 -33.68 -41.66 -19.88
N GLY A 57 -33.01 -42.07 -18.79
CA GLY A 57 -32.62 -43.47 -18.55
C GLY A 57 -33.66 -44.25 -17.72
N SER A 58 -33.86 -45.54 -18.01
CA SER A 58 -34.60 -46.43 -17.10
C SER A 58 -33.71 -46.66 -15.86
N ALA A 59 -34.11 -46.09 -14.72
CA ALA A 59 -33.41 -46.36 -13.45
C ALA A 59 -33.44 -47.85 -13.10
N GLY A 60 -34.46 -48.58 -13.55
CA GLY A 60 -34.51 -50.03 -13.40
C GLY A 60 -33.36 -50.71 -14.12
N ALA A 61 -32.95 -50.30 -15.32
CA ALA A 61 -31.85 -50.94 -16.04
C ALA A 61 -30.51 -50.90 -15.27
N GLU A 62 -30.22 -49.81 -14.57
CA GLU A 62 -29.04 -49.69 -13.71
C GLU A 62 -29.19 -50.47 -12.39
N LEU A 63 -30.40 -50.48 -11.80
CA LEU A 63 -30.75 -51.30 -10.64
C LEU A 63 -30.63 -52.81 -10.95
N TYR A 64 -31.17 -53.27 -12.08
CA TYR A 64 -31.11 -54.65 -12.59
C TYR A 64 -29.68 -55.06 -12.94
N GLY A 65 -28.89 -54.15 -13.51
CA GLY A 65 -27.48 -54.38 -13.82
C GLY A 65 -26.64 -54.69 -12.57
N HIS A 66 -26.92 -54.03 -11.45
CA HIS A 66 -26.23 -54.27 -10.17
C HIS A 66 -26.61 -55.59 -9.49
N VAL A 67 -27.81 -56.12 -9.78
CA VAL A 67 -28.23 -57.46 -9.33
C VAL A 67 -27.59 -58.57 -10.16
N ALA A 68 -27.46 -58.34 -11.46
CA ALA A 68 -26.99 -59.35 -12.41
C ALA A 68 -25.47 -59.59 -12.35
N ASP A 69 -24.67 -58.60 -11.92
CA ASP A 69 -23.20 -58.72 -11.80
C ASP A 69 -22.66 -57.98 -10.54
N PRO A 70 -22.64 -58.65 -9.37
CA PRO A 70 -22.23 -58.04 -8.11
C PRO A 70 -20.69 -57.99 -7.98
N GLU A 71 -20.02 -57.13 -8.75
CA GLU A 71 -18.58 -56.92 -8.54
C GLU A 71 -18.31 -56.12 -7.23
N PRO A 72 -17.24 -56.44 -6.48
CA PRO A 72 -16.90 -55.76 -5.22
C PRO A 72 -16.65 -54.24 -5.33
N ARG A 73 -16.35 -53.73 -6.53
CA ARG A 73 -16.16 -52.29 -6.79
C ARG A 73 -17.48 -51.50 -6.91
N SER A 74 -18.62 -52.18 -7.02
CA SER A 74 -19.96 -51.59 -7.19
C SER A 74 -20.68 -51.30 -5.85
N MET A 75 -20.15 -51.75 -4.72
CA MET A 75 -20.76 -51.62 -3.37
C MET A 75 -20.90 -50.18 -2.83
N ALA A 76 -20.51 -49.15 -3.58
CA ALA A 76 -20.63 -47.74 -3.20
C ALA A 76 -21.23 -46.88 -4.32
N ALA A 77 -22.01 -47.46 -5.22
CA ALA A 77 -22.70 -46.69 -6.26
C ALA A 77 -23.85 -45.91 -5.63
N SER A 78 -23.65 -44.61 -5.48
CA SER A 78 -24.68 -43.65 -5.10
C SER A 78 -25.28 -43.10 -6.39
N LEU A 79 -26.58 -43.27 -6.59
CA LEU A 79 -27.28 -42.83 -7.80
C LEU A 79 -28.21 -41.67 -7.46
N ASP A 80 -28.14 -40.61 -8.24
CA ASP A 80 -29.04 -39.46 -8.11
C ASP A 80 -30.27 -39.70 -9.00
N LEU A 81 -31.42 -39.91 -8.38
CA LEU A 81 -32.69 -40.21 -9.03
C LEU A 81 -33.79 -39.23 -8.61
N THR A 82 -34.95 -39.38 -9.21
CA THR A 82 -36.18 -38.71 -8.80
C THR A 82 -37.13 -39.71 -8.17
N ALA A 83 -37.64 -39.38 -6.98
CA ALA A 83 -38.69 -40.13 -6.33
C ALA A 83 -40.05 -39.50 -6.58
N ARG A 84 -41.03 -40.31 -7.01
CA ARG A 84 -42.44 -39.90 -7.12
C ARG A 84 -43.20 -40.26 -5.86
N ARG A 85 -43.71 -39.25 -5.16
CA ARG A 85 -44.48 -39.39 -3.93
C ARG A 85 -45.93 -39.81 -4.23
N ARG A 86 -46.64 -40.29 -3.21
CA ARG A 86 -48.07 -40.69 -3.30
C ARG A 86 -48.99 -39.60 -3.83
N ASP A 87 -48.72 -38.34 -3.49
CA ASP A 87 -49.48 -37.17 -3.94
C ASP A 87 -49.14 -36.72 -5.39
N GLY A 88 -48.23 -37.44 -6.06
CA GLY A 88 -47.77 -37.14 -7.41
C GLY A 88 -46.63 -36.11 -7.46
N THR A 89 -46.19 -35.56 -6.32
CA THR A 89 -45.03 -34.66 -6.29
C THR A 89 -43.73 -35.44 -6.52
N GLU A 90 -42.80 -34.81 -7.21
CA GLU A 90 -41.52 -35.41 -7.58
C GLU A 90 -40.41 -34.72 -6.77
N ILE A 91 -39.54 -35.51 -6.13
CA ILE A 91 -38.46 -35.00 -5.29
C ILE A 91 -37.12 -35.62 -5.70
N PRO A 92 -36.01 -34.86 -5.66
CA PRO A 92 -34.69 -35.43 -5.89
C PRO A 92 -34.29 -36.31 -4.71
N VAL A 93 -33.81 -37.51 -5.01
CA VAL A 93 -33.29 -38.46 -4.02
C VAL A 93 -31.94 -39.00 -4.46
N THR A 94 -31.10 -39.33 -3.49
CA THR A 94 -29.90 -40.11 -3.73
C THR A 94 -30.13 -41.50 -3.16
N ILE A 95 -29.87 -42.54 -3.96
CA ILE A 95 -30.03 -43.92 -3.54
C ILE A 95 -28.69 -44.64 -3.42
N SER A 96 -28.59 -45.53 -2.44
CA SER A 96 -27.45 -46.43 -2.28
C SER A 96 -27.92 -47.87 -2.33
N LEU A 97 -27.19 -48.69 -3.09
CA LEU A 97 -27.55 -50.07 -3.39
C LEU A 97 -26.61 -51.05 -2.69
N GLY A 98 -27.17 -52.02 -1.97
CA GLY A 98 -26.43 -53.11 -1.33
C GLY A 98 -27.05 -54.47 -1.66
N PRO A 99 -26.42 -55.32 -2.48
CA PRO A 99 -26.94 -56.66 -2.76
C PRO A 99 -26.76 -57.60 -1.57
N PHE A 100 -27.71 -58.52 -1.38
CA PHE A 100 -27.60 -59.61 -0.41
C PHE A 100 -28.40 -60.83 -0.85
N GLU A 101 -28.01 -62.01 -0.37
CA GLU A 101 -28.73 -63.26 -0.64
C GLU A 101 -29.50 -63.74 0.60
N ARG A 102 -30.69 -64.28 0.38
CA ARG A 102 -31.48 -64.94 1.43
C ARG A 102 -32.20 -66.14 0.85
N ALA A 103 -32.04 -67.30 1.49
CA ALA A 103 -32.70 -68.55 1.10
C ALA A 103 -32.47 -68.96 -0.38
N GLY A 104 -31.33 -68.57 -0.96
CA GLY A 104 -30.97 -68.87 -2.35
C GLY A 104 -31.49 -67.87 -3.39
N GLU A 105 -32.13 -66.78 -2.96
CA GLU A 105 -32.62 -65.69 -3.81
C GLU A 105 -31.83 -64.40 -3.53
N ALA A 106 -31.53 -63.64 -4.58
CA ALA A 106 -30.83 -62.36 -4.48
C ALA A 106 -31.82 -61.19 -4.30
N TYR A 107 -31.42 -60.23 -3.48
CA TYR A 107 -32.19 -59.04 -3.14
C TYR A 107 -31.27 -57.81 -3.11
N LEU A 108 -31.85 -56.62 -3.29
CA LEU A 108 -31.22 -55.33 -3.09
C LEU A 108 -31.77 -54.65 -1.85
N VAL A 109 -30.87 -54.15 -1.02
CA VAL A 109 -31.17 -53.09 -0.06
C VAL A 109 -30.99 -51.76 -0.79
N VAL A 110 -32.07 -50.99 -0.89
CA VAL A 110 -32.08 -49.63 -1.47
C VAL A 110 -32.30 -48.65 -0.34
N THR A 111 -31.29 -47.85 -0.03
CA THR A 111 -31.44 -46.72 0.90
C THR A 111 -31.84 -45.50 0.09
N VAL A 112 -32.85 -44.75 0.53
CA VAL A 112 -33.38 -43.57 -0.18
C VAL A 112 -33.20 -42.34 0.69
N VAL A 113 -32.40 -41.39 0.22
CA VAL A 113 -32.12 -40.14 0.93
C VAL A 113 -32.77 -38.98 0.18
N ASP A 114 -33.67 -38.24 0.82
CA ASP A 114 -34.20 -36.98 0.29
C ASP A 114 -33.10 -35.91 0.33
N VAL A 115 -32.70 -35.39 -0.83
CA VAL A 115 -31.61 -34.41 -0.95
C VAL A 115 -32.09 -33.00 -1.24
N ARG A 116 -33.39 -32.69 -1.06
CA ARG A 116 -33.91 -31.32 -1.27
C ARG A 116 -33.22 -30.30 -0.38
N GLU A 117 -33.12 -30.59 0.91
CA GLU A 117 -32.48 -29.68 1.88
C GLU A 117 -30.98 -29.51 1.59
N GLU A 118 -30.28 -30.60 1.31
CA GLU A 118 -28.84 -30.55 0.99
C GLU A 118 -28.58 -29.82 -0.32
N ARG A 119 -29.36 -30.08 -1.37
CA ARG A 119 -29.23 -29.36 -2.65
C ARG A 119 -29.56 -27.88 -2.52
N ALA A 120 -30.58 -27.51 -1.73
CA ALA A 120 -30.90 -26.11 -1.45
C ALA A 120 -29.74 -25.41 -0.72
N ARG A 121 -29.18 -26.04 0.32
CA ARG A 121 -28.04 -25.53 1.08
C ARG A 121 -26.78 -25.39 0.21
N GLN A 122 -26.50 -26.36 -0.66
CA GLN A 122 -25.39 -26.30 -1.61
C GLN A 122 -25.58 -25.21 -2.65
N ALA A 123 -26.80 -25.04 -3.17
CA ALA A 123 -27.11 -23.96 -4.10
C ALA A 123 -26.93 -22.58 -3.45
N GLU A 124 -27.39 -22.41 -2.21
CA GLU A 124 -27.20 -21.17 -1.44
C GLU A 124 -25.72 -20.88 -1.16
N LEU A 125 -24.94 -21.89 -0.74
CA LEU A 125 -23.49 -21.75 -0.55
C LEU A 125 -22.79 -21.35 -1.84
N ARG A 126 -23.10 -22.01 -2.97
CA ARG A 126 -22.53 -21.66 -4.28
C ARG A 126 -22.90 -20.25 -4.71
N ARG A 127 -24.14 -19.81 -4.45
CA ARG A 127 -24.58 -18.42 -4.71
C ARG A 127 -23.74 -17.44 -3.89
N ARG A 128 -23.61 -17.67 -2.57
CA ARG A 128 -22.80 -16.82 -1.68
C ARG A 128 -21.34 -16.75 -2.09
N THR A 129 -20.73 -17.89 -2.42
CA THR A 129 -19.33 -17.93 -2.88
C THR A 129 -19.12 -17.08 -4.12
N ARG A 130 -19.99 -17.23 -5.14
CA ARG A 130 -19.90 -16.41 -6.36
C ARG A 130 -20.05 -14.92 -6.07
N THR A 131 -21.03 -14.53 -5.25
CA THR A 131 -21.23 -13.12 -4.88
C THR A 131 -19.99 -12.56 -4.16
N LEU A 132 -19.36 -13.33 -3.27
CA LEU A 132 -18.14 -12.92 -2.59
C LEU A 132 -16.94 -12.80 -3.54
N GLU A 133 -16.80 -13.72 -4.50
CA GLU A 133 -15.75 -13.67 -5.52
C GLU A 133 -15.90 -12.41 -6.39
N SER A 134 -17.11 -12.12 -6.89
CA SER A 134 -17.38 -10.91 -7.68
C SER A 134 -17.20 -9.62 -6.88
N LEU A 135 -17.62 -9.59 -5.60
CA LEU A 135 -17.34 -8.45 -4.70
C LEU A 135 -15.84 -8.25 -4.50
N HIS A 136 -15.08 -9.33 -4.33
CA HIS A 136 -13.63 -9.25 -4.15
C HIS A 136 -12.93 -8.69 -5.40
N GLU A 137 -13.29 -9.19 -6.58
CA GLU A 137 -12.74 -8.72 -7.86
C GLU A 137 -13.05 -7.24 -8.10
N ALA A 138 -14.31 -6.83 -7.99
CA ALA A 138 -14.70 -5.43 -8.13
C ALA A 138 -14.00 -4.53 -7.11
N THR A 139 -13.84 -4.98 -5.87
CA THR A 139 -13.09 -4.26 -4.84
C THR A 139 -11.63 -4.08 -5.24
N GLN A 140 -10.98 -5.11 -5.79
CA GLN A 140 -9.58 -5.00 -6.23
C GLN A 140 -9.42 -4.00 -7.37
N ASP A 141 -10.35 -3.97 -8.32
CA ASP A 141 -10.28 -3.07 -9.46
C ASP A 141 -10.54 -1.62 -9.05
N LEU A 142 -11.52 -1.41 -8.17
CA LEU A 142 -11.75 -0.11 -7.55
C LEU A 142 -10.53 0.34 -6.74
N LEU A 143 -9.84 -0.57 -6.05
CA LEU A 143 -8.60 -0.26 -5.35
C LEU A 143 -7.41 0.04 -6.28
N LYS A 144 -7.43 -0.25 -7.57
CA LYS A 144 -6.33 0.13 -8.47
C LYS A 144 -6.50 1.53 -9.05
N THR A 145 -7.70 2.09 -9.02
CA THR A 145 -7.96 3.38 -9.65
C THR A 145 -7.40 4.56 -8.85
N THR A 146 -6.87 5.54 -9.56
CA THR A 146 -6.47 6.85 -9.01
C THR A 146 -7.41 7.97 -9.44
N ASP A 147 -8.46 7.63 -10.18
CA ASP A 147 -9.45 8.58 -10.68
C ASP A 147 -10.81 8.37 -10.01
N ARG A 148 -11.39 9.49 -9.55
CA ARG A 148 -12.68 9.51 -8.87
C ARG A 148 -13.83 9.22 -9.84
N GLU A 149 -13.73 9.65 -11.09
CA GLU A 149 -14.75 9.40 -12.12
C GLU A 149 -14.81 7.90 -12.45
N VAL A 150 -13.65 7.31 -12.76
CA VAL A 150 -13.51 5.87 -13.02
C VAL A 150 -13.96 5.04 -11.81
N ALA A 151 -13.67 5.50 -10.59
CA ALA A 151 -14.17 4.85 -9.38
C ALA A 151 -15.70 4.90 -9.26
N ALA A 152 -16.32 6.02 -9.61
CA ALA A 152 -17.76 6.17 -9.56
C ALA A 152 -18.45 5.29 -10.63
N GLU A 153 -17.89 5.22 -11.84
CA GLU A 153 -18.38 4.34 -12.92
C GLU A 153 -18.34 2.87 -12.50
N ALA A 154 -17.19 2.38 -12.03
CA ALA A 154 -17.05 1.00 -11.55
C ALA A 154 -17.97 0.69 -10.36
N ALA A 155 -18.27 1.70 -9.52
CA ALA A 155 -19.19 1.55 -8.40
C ALA A 155 -20.63 1.33 -8.85
N VAL A 156 -21.08 2.01 -9.91
CA VAL A 156 -22.41 1.84 -10.51
C VAL A 156 -22.51 0.52 -11.27
N GLU A 157 -21.49 0.18 -12.06
CA GLU A 157 -21.40 -1.08 -12.81
C GLU A 157 -21.52 -2.30 -11.88
N TYR A 158 -20.88 -2.25 -10.70
CA TYR A 158 -21.03 -3.31 -9.69
C TYR A 158 -22.48 -3.51 -9.23
N VAL A 159 -23.22 -2.42 -9.03
CA VAL A 159 -24.62 -2.49 -8.58
C VAL A 159 -25.48 -3.13 -9.67
N GLU A 160 -25.24 -2.78 -10.93
CA GLU A 160 -25.93 -3.34 -12.08
C GLU A 160 -25.60 -4.83 -12.30
N GLU A 161 -24.31 -5.15 -12.48
CA GLU A 161 -23.88 -6.46 -12.95
C GLU A 161 -23.76 -7.51 -11.85
N VAL A 162 -23.38 -7.10 -10.63
CA VAL A 162 -23.09 -8.03 -9.52
C VAL A 162 -24.25 -8.13 -8.55
N LEU A 163 -24.84 -6.99 -8.15
CA LEU A 163 -26.04 -7.02 -7.30
C LEU A 163 -27.31 -7.30 -8.08
N GLY A 164 -27.29 -7.15 -9.42
CA GLY A 164 -28.44 -7.41 -10.27
C GLY A 164 -29.51 -6.32 -10.16
N HIS A 165 -29.13 -5.12 -9.75
CA HIS A 165 -30.03 -3.97 -9.61
C HIS A 165 -29.72 -2.95 -10.72
N PRO A 166 -30.45 -3.00 -11.86
CA PRO A 166 -30.06 -2.29 -13.07
C PRO A 166 -30.27 -0.78 -13.01
N ILE A 167 -31.00 -0.26 -12.02
CA ILE A 167 -31.26 1.18 -11.90
C ILE A 167 -30.41 1.70 -10.75
N ALA A 168 -29.27 2.30 -11.07
CA ALA A 168 -28.38 2.87 -10.07
C ALA A 168 -27.74 4.18 -10.55
N GLY A 169 -27.35 5.03 -9.60
CA GLY A 169 -26.61 6.25 -9.88
C GLY A 169 -25.87 6.78 -8.67
N ILE A 170 -24.85 7.60 -8.94
CA ILE A 170 -24.06 8.31 -7.94
C ILE A 170 -24.23 9.80 -8.14
N TRP A 171 -24.49 10.48 -7.02
CA TRP A 171 -24.45 11.92 -6.92
C TRP A 171 -23.26 12.32 -6.08
N LEU A 172 -22.47 13.28 -6.56
CA LEU A 172 -21.34 13.81 -5.83
C LEU A 172 -21.67 15.19 -5.25
N TYR A 173 -21.22 15.43 -4.02
CA TYR A 173 -21.42 16.71 -3.37
C TYR A 173 -20.48 17.78 -3.92
N ASP A 174 -21.06 18.92 -4.33
CA ASP A 174 -20.35 20.14 -4.72
C ASP A 174 -20.44 21.16 -3.58
N GLU A 175 -19.32 21.37 -2.89
CA GLU A 175 -19.19 22.32 -1.77
C GLU A 175 -19.48 23.78 -2.18
N SER A 176 -19.29 24.15 -3.45
CA SER A 176 -19.49 25.52 -3.92
C SER A 176 -20.97 25.85 -4.16
N ARG A 177 -21.78 24.84 -4.49
CA ARG A 177 -23.21 24.96 -4.75
C ARG A 177 -24.08 24.46 -3.60
N ASP A 178 -23.48 23.77 -2.63
CA ASP A 178 -24.17 23.12 -1.50
C ASP A 178 -25.26 22.15 -2.00
N SER A 179 -24.88 21.32 -2.97
CA SER A 179 -25.79 20.39 -3.66
C SER A 179 -25.11 19.10 -4.08
N LEU A 180 -25.90 18.03 -4.12
CA LEU A 180 -25.57 16.74 -4.71
C LEU A 180 -25.87 16.79 -6.22
N GLU A 181 -24.81 16.79 -7.01
CA GLU A 181 -24.86 16.84 -8.46
C GLU A 181 -24.85 15.42 -9.04
N PRO A 182 -25.73 15.09 -9.99
CA PRO A 182 -25.70 13.79 -10.66
C PRO A 182 -24.37 13.63 -11.37
N HIS A 183 -23.71 12.48 -11.18
CA HIS A 183 -22.36 12.26 -11.67
C HIS A 183 -22.27 11.08 -12.65
N VAL A 184 -22.83 9.93 -12.29
CA VAL A 184 -22.85 8.73 -13.13
C VAL A 184 -24.07 7.88 -12.81
N TRP A 185 -24.62 7.19 -13.80
CA TRP A 185 -25.79 6.32 -13.68
C TRP A 185 -25.76 5.20 -14.71
N THR A 186 -26.57 4.17 -14.50
CA THR A 186 -26.75 3.06 -15.44
C THR A 186 -27.63 3.47 -16.62
N ASP A 187 -27.48 2.81 -17.76
CA ASP A 187 -28.33 3.04 -18.94
C ASP A 187 -29.81 2.80 -18.61
N ALA A 188 -30.13 1.77 -17.83
CA ALA A 188 -31.49 1.49 -17.40
C ALA A 188 -32.06 2.57 -16.44
N ALA A 189 -31.21 3.28 -15.68
CA ALA A 189 -31.66 4.44 -14.91
C ALA A 189 -32.04 5.61 -15.83
N ASP A 190 -31.28 5.85 -16.90
CA ASP A 190 -31.59 6.90 -17.88
C ASP A 190 -32.93 6.60 -18.60
N GLU A 191 -33.15 5.35 -19.02
CA GLU A 191 -34.40 4.94 -19.69
C GLU A 191 -35.64 5.10 -18.80
N VAL A 192 -35.50 4.88 -17.49
CA VAL A 192 -36.63 4.89 -16.54
C VAL A 192 -36.87 6.29 -15.97
N VAL A 193 -35.81 6.99 -15.60
CA VAL A 193 -35.88 8.26 -14.85
C VAL A 193 -35.75 9.47 -15.79
N GLY A 194 -34.96 9.36 -16.86
CA GLY A 194 -34.69 10.45 -17.79
C GLY A 194 -33.82 11.53 -17.14
N GLU A 195 -34.40 12.69 -16.83
CA GLU A 195 -33.64 13.81 -16.25
C GLU A 195 -33.31 13.54 -14.77
N HIS A 196 -32.02 13.34 -14.48
CA HIS A 196 -31.53 13.07 -13.13
C HIS A 196 -31.49 14.36 -12.28
N PRO A 197 -32.16 14.39 -11.12
CA PRO A 197 -32.31 15.61 -10.32
C PRO A 197 -31.02 15.99 -9.58
N VAL A 198 -30.91 17.28 -9.26
CA VAL A 198 -29.94 17.81 -8.28
C VAL A 198 -30.63 17.88 -6.92
N PHE A 199 -29.98 17.41 -5.86
CA PHE A 199 -30.53 17.48 -4.50
C PHE A 199 -29.78 18.53 -3.68
N SER A 200 -30.50 19.38 -2.95
CA SER A 200 -29.92 20.41 -2.08
C SER A 200 -30.63 20.46 -0.74
N ALA A 201 -30.05 21.18 0.24
CA ALA A 201 -30.63 21.33 1.58
C ALA A 201 -32.06 21.91 1.58
N ASP A 202 -32.35 22.77 0.62
CA ASP A 202 -33.65 23.43 0.49
C ASP A 202 -34.73 22.48 -0.09
N GLY A 203 -34.31 21.44 -0.83
CA GLY A 203 -35.17 20.43 -1.41
C GLY A 203 -35.29 19.21 -0.51
N ARG A 204 -36.41 19.07 0.22
CA ARG A 204 -36.68 17.84 0.99
C ARG A 204 -36.66 16.63 0.05
N SER A 205 -35.67 15.77 0.23
CA SER A 205 -35.50 14.51 -0.49
C SER A 205 -34.84 13.49 0.41
N ILE A 206 -35.19 12.22 0.23
CA ILE A 206 -34.55 11.07 0.90
C ILE A 206 -33.03 11.10 0.65
N SER A 207 -32.63 11.33 -0.61
CA SER A 207 -31.24 11.51 -1.04
C SER A 207 -30.45 12.52 -0.20
N TRP A 208 -30.97 13.74 -0.03
CA TRP A 208 -30.30 14.76 0.78
C TRP A 208 -30.25 14.38 2.25
N GLN A 209 -31.34 13.81 2.80
CA GLN A 209 -31.38 13.40 4.21
C GLN A 209 -30.36 12.30 4.53
N VAL A 210 -30.15 11.35 3.62
CA VAL A 210 -29.12 10.32 3.76
C VAL A 210 -27.71 10.90 3.70
N PHE A 211 -27.48 11.85 2.79
CA PHE A 211 -26.20 12.56 2.72
C PHE A 211 -25.89 13.32 4.01
N ASP A 212 -26.83 14.15 4.48
CA ASP A 212 -26.67 14.98 5.69
C ASP A 212 -26.55 14.13 6.97
N SER A 213 -27.38 13.08 7.10
CA SER A 213 -27.36 12.21 8.27
C SER A 213 -26.21 11.20 8.27
N GLY A 214 -25.65 10.88 7.10
CA GLY A 214 -24.65 9.83 6.90
C GLY A 214 -25.17 8.42 7.18
N LYS A 215 -26.50 8.20 7.21
CA LYS A 215 -27.11 6.90 7.49
C LYS A 215 -27.82 6.36 6.25
N PRO A 216 -27.57 5.10 5.85
CA PRO A 216 -28.26 4.51 4.72
C PRO A 216 -29.75 4.34 5.01
N GLU A 217 -30.57 4.50 3.97
CA GLU A 217 -32.03 4.41 4.06
C GLU A 217 -32.57 3.48 2.98
N TYR A 218 -33.52 2.62 3.37
CA TYR A 218 -34.24 1.74 2.47
C TYR A 218 -35.74 2.06 2.54
N VAL A 219 -36.33 2.33 1.38
CA VAL A 219 -37.74 2.67 1.23
C VAL A 219 -38.42 1.59 0.39
N ALA A 220 -39.25 0.77 1.04
CA ALA A 220 -39.93 -0.36 0.40
C ALA A 220 -41.05 0.07 -0.59
N ASP A 221 -41.71 1.22 -0.37
CA ASP A 221 -42.58 1.85 -1.38
C ASP A 221 -42.49 3.38 -1.30
N ILE A 222 -41.79 4.01 -2.25
CA ILE A 222 -41.54 5.45 -2.33
C ILE A 222 -42.85 6.26 -2.35
N ARG A 223 -43.95 5.69 -2.85
CA ARG A 223 -45.23 6.41 -2.91
C ARG A 223 -45.83 6.65 -1.54
N THR A 224 -45.41 5.86 -0.54
CA THR A 224 -45.83 6.00 0.86
C THR A 224 -44.96 6.99 1.63
N ASP A 225 -43.82 7.38 1.06
CA ASP A 225 -42.88 8.30 1.68
C ASP A 225 -43.28 9.77 1.48
N PRO A 226 -43.35 10.59 2.55
CA PRO A 226 -43.71 12.00 2.45
C PRO A 226 -42.64 12.88 1.79
N ASP A 227 -41.38 12.46 1.78
CA ASP A 227 -40.22 13.20 1.27
C ASP A 227 -39.80 12.72 -0.14
N ARG A 228 -40.69 12.01 -0.85
CA ARG A 228 -40.47 11.63 -2.25
C ARG A 228 -40.25 12.87 -3.14
N TYR A 229 -39.23 12.80 -3.98
CA TYR A 229 -38.85 13.91 -4.84
C TYR A 229 -39.80 14.08 -6.05
N ASN A 230 -40.02 13.00 -6.82
CA ASN A 230 -40.88 13.00 -8.02
C ASN A 230 -42.09 12.05 -7.84
N PRO A 231 -43.32 12.57 -7.71
CA PRO A 231 -44.54 11.76 -7.58
C PRO A 231 -44.85 10.86 -8.78
N ASP A 232 -44.37 11.21 -9.97
CA ASP A 232 -44.64 10.50 -11.22
C ASP A 232 -43.52 9.51 -11.58
N SER A 233 -42.52 9.34 -10.69
CA SER A 233 -41.42 8.41 -10.90
C SER A 233 -41.90 6.97 -11.05
N PRO A 234 -41.38 6.20 -12.03
CA PRO A 234 -41.67 4.77 -12.14
C PRO A 234 -41.02 3.95 -11.03
N ILE A 235 -40.06 4.53 -10.28
CA ILE A 235 -39.38 3.86 -9.18
C ILE A 235 -40.36 3.65 -8.02
N ARG A 236 -40.39 2.42 -7.53
CA ARG A 236 -41.30 1.96 -6.48
C ARG A 236 -40.58 1.66 -5.19
N SER A 237 -39.37 1.11 -5.21
CA SER A 237 -38.53 0.97 -4.03
C SER A 237 -37.14 1.53 -4.30
N GLU A 238 -36.47 2.01 -3.26
CA GLU A 238 -35.17 2.67 -3.38
C GLU A 238 -34.29 2.40 -2.15
N LEU A 239 -33.00 2.19 -2.40
CA LEU A 239 -31.94 2.07 -1.42
C LEU A 239 -30.96 3.22 -1.65
N VAL A 240 -30.79 4.08 -0.64
CA VAL A 240 -29.90 5.23 -0.67
C VAL A 240 -28.75 5.02 0.30
N LEU A 241 -27.52 5.13 -0.20
CA LEU A 241 -26.30 4.81 0.53
C LEU A 241 -25.37 6.03 0.58
N PRO A 242 -24.93 6.48 1.76
CA PRO A 242 -24.03 7.61 1.88
C PRO A 242 -22.61 7.22 1.49
N LEU A 243 -21.92 8.13 0.79
CA LEU A 243 -20.48 8.05 0.49
C LEU A 243 -19.67 8.98 1.39
N GLY A 244 -20.08 9.12 2.66
CA GLY A 244 -19.54 10.13 3.57
C GLY A 244 -19.77 11.55 3.03
N ARG A 245 -18.74 12.41 3.13
CA ARG A 245 -18.82 13.80 2.64
C ARG A 245 -18.82 13.94 1.12
N TYR A 246 -18.64 12.84 0.39
CA TYR A 246 -18.39 12.87 -1.05
C TYR A 246 -19.65 12.80 -1.88
N GLY A 247 -20.77 12.30 -1.34
CA GLY A 247 -21.99 12.10 -2.10
C GLY A 247 -22.83 10.92 -1.61
N ILE A 248 -23.63 10.35 -2.51
CA ILE A 248 -24.52 9.21 -2.28
C ILE A 248 -24.56 8.27 -3.48
N ILE A 249 -25.01 7.04 -3.26
CA ILE A 249 -25.46 6.09 -4.29
C ILE A 249 -26.96 5.88 -4.12
N ASN A 250 -27.74 6.05 -5.18
CA ASN A 250 -29.14 5.61 -5.20
C ASN A 250 -29.25 4.35 -6.06
N VAL A 251 -29.99 3.37 -5.54
CA VAL A 251 -30.35 2.14 -6.24
C VAL A 251 -31.86 2.02 -6.21
N GLY A 252 -32.48 1.99 -7.38
CA GLY A 252 -33.94 1.96 -7.55
C GLY A 252 -34.45 0.64 -8.11
N ALA A 253 -35.73 0.37 -7.89
CA ALA A 253 -36.45 -0.69 -8.59
C ALA A 253 -37.88 -0.23 -8.91
N THR A 254 -38.45 -0.71 -10.03
CA THR A 254 -39.83 -0.42 -10.44
C THR A 254 -40.86 -1.31 -9.72
N GLU A 255 -40.40 -2.24 -8.90
CA GLU A 255 -41.20 -3.09 -8.02
C GLU A 255 -41.15 -2.55 -6.58
N SER A 256 -42.24 -2.75 -5.83
CA SER A 256 -42.25 -2.45 -4.39
C SER A 256 -41.57 -3.58 -3.63
N ASP A 257 -40.82 -3.23 -2.59
CA ASP A 257 -40.11 -4.16 -1.70
C ASP A 257 -39.12 -5.10 -2.44
N ALA A 258 -38.34 -4.54 -3.37
CA ALA A 258 -37.50 -5.31 -4.29
C ALA A 258 -36.13 -5.73 -3.70
N PHE A 259 -35.75 -5.20 -2.54
CA PHE A 259 -34.43 -5.39 -1.95
C PHE A 259 -34.52 -6.25 -0.69
N ASP A 260 -33.74 -7.32 -0.63
CA ASP A 260 -33.68 -8.18 0.56
C ASP A 260 -32.61 -7.73 1.58
N ASP A 261 -32.61 -8.35 2.77
CA ASP A 261 -31.62 -8.04 3.81
C ASP A 261 -30.17 -8.26 3.37
N SER A 262 -29.94 -9.18 2.41
CA SER A 262 -28.62 -9.47 1.86
C SER A 262 -28.17 -8.37 0.92
N ASP A 263 -29.05 -7.88 0.04
CA ASP A 263 -28.78 -6.75 -0.85
C ASP A 263 -28.35 -5.52 -0.05
N LEU A 264 -29.12 -5.20 1.00
CA LEU A 264 -28.82 -4.11 1.92
C LEU A 264 -27.45 -4.29 2.60
N ALA A 265 -27.11 -5.50 3.02
CA ALA A 265 -25.82 -5.78 3.66
C ALA A 265 -24.65 -5.59 2.69
N ILE A 266 -24.75 -6.12 1.48
CA ILE A 266 -23.68 -6.06 0.49
C ILE A 266 -23.52 -4.63 -0.04
N ALA A 267 -24.61 -3.94 -0.37
CA ALA A 267 -24.57 -2.58 -0.89
C ALA A 267 -23.98 -1.59 0.13
N ARG A 268 -24.26 -1.76 1.43
CA ARG A 268 -23.59 -0.99 2.50
C ARG A 268 -22.08 -1.22 2.55
N ILE A 269 -21.63 -2.46 2.41
CA ILE A 269 -20.20 -2.77 2.35
C ILE A 269 -19.59 -2.11 1.12
N TRP A 270 -20.26 -2.19 -0.03
CA TRP A 270 -19.80 -1.58 -1.27
C TRP A 270 -19.67 -0.07 -1.15
N ALA A 271 -20.70 0.63 -0.65
CA ALA A 271 -20.66 2.08 -0.42
C ALA A 271 -19.51 2.49 0.52
N ALA A 272 -19.22 1.69 1.56
CA ALA A 272 -18.08 1.93 2.43
C ALA A 272 -16.73 1.76 1.69
N THR A 273 -16.61 0.75 0.82
CA THR A 273 -15.43 0.56 -0.03
C THR A 273 -15.23 1.74 -0.99
N VAL A 274 -16.29 2.18 -1.69
CA VAL A 274 -16.26 3.34 -2.58
C VAL A 274 -15.84 4.60 -1.84
N THR A 275 -16.42 4.83 -0.65
CA THR A 275 -16.03 5.94 0.23
C THR A 275 -14.54 5.90 0.57
N MET A 276 -14.01 4.74 0.94
CA MET A 276 -12.60 4.57 1.28
C MET A 276 -11.69 4.85 0.08
N VAL A 277 -12.08 4.43 -1.12
CA VAL A 277 -11.35 4.73 -2.36
C VAL A 277 -11.36 6.24 -2.64
N PHE A 278 -12.50 6.92 -2.49
CA PHE A 278 -12.55 8.39 -2.63
C PHE A 278 -11.65 9.10 -1.62
N VAL A 279 -11.63 8.65 -0.35
CA VAL A 279 -10.71 9.18 0.67
C VAL A 279 -9.26 9.01 0.24
N ARG A 280 -8.89 7.82 -0.26
CA ARG A 280 -7.52 7.54 -0.71
C ARG A 280 -7.13 8.42 -1.88
N ILE A 281 -7.97 8.50 -2.93
CA ILE A 281 -7.69 9.30 -4.14
C ILE A 281 -7.47 10.76 -3.76
N GLU A 282 -8.34 11.33 -2.92
CA GLU A 282 -8.21 12.71 -2.45
C GLU A 282 -6.91 12.92 -1.65
N ARG A 283 -6.60 12.02 -0.71
CA ARG A 283 -5.38 12.10 0.10
C ARG A 283 -4.11 12.03 -0.76
N GLU A 284 -4.10 11.15 -1.75
CA GLU A 284 -2.97 10.98 -2.66
C GLU A 284 -2.78 12.20 -3.57
N ARG A 285 -3.88 12.81 -4.06
CA ARG A 285 -3.84 14.07 -4.80
C ARG A 285 -3.31 15.22 -3.94
N GLN A 286 -3.76 15.34 -2.69
CA GLN A 286 -3.27 16.35 -1.75
C GLN A 286 -1.79 16.17 -1.42
N LEU A 287 -1.33 14.93 -1.22
CA LEU A 287 0.07 14.65 -0.93
C LEU A 287 0.97 15.05 -2.10
N ARG A 288 0.63 14.63 -3.33
CA ARG A 288 1.36 15.02 -4.54
C ARG A 288 1.42 16.54 -4.74
N ALA A 289 0.30 17.24 -4.49
CA ALA A 289 0.26 18.68 -4.60
C ALA A 289 1.22 19.36 -3.60
N ARG A 290 1.25 18.87 -2.35
CA ARG A 290 2.14 19.37 -1.31
C ARG A 290 3.61 19.07 -1.59
N GLU A 291 3.94 17.85 -2.03
CA GLU A 291 5.30 17.48 -2.45
C GLU A 291 5.79 18.39 -3.58
N ALA A 292 4.94 18.65 -4.58
CA ALA A 292 5.28 19.56 -5.67
C ALA A 292 5.42 21.02 -5.21
N GLU A 293 4.70 21.45 -4.18
CA GLU A 293 4.86 22.80 -3.59
C GLU A 293 6.18 22.92 -2.85
N VAL A 294 6.51 21.96 -1.99
CA VAL A 294 7.77 21.90 -1.24
C VAL A 294 8.97 21.87 -2.20
N ALA A 295 8.91 21.04 -3.25
CA ALA A 295 9.96 20.99 -4.26
C ALA A 295 10.18 22.36 -4.93
N ARG A 296 9.09 23.06 -5.32
CA ARG A 296 9.20 24.41 -5.92
C ARG A 296 9.75 25.45 -4.94
N GLU A 297 9.43 25.35 -3.66
CA GLU A 297 9.97 26.25 -2.64
C GLU A 297 11.46 26.03 -2.44
N ARG A 298 11.90 24.77 -2.35
CA ARG A 298 13.31 24.40 -2.29
C ARG A 298 14.09 24.92 -3.49
N ASP A 299 13.62 24.66 -4.71
CA ASP A 299 14.30 25.09 -5.94
C ASP A 299 14.46 26.63 -6.00
N ARG A 300 13.47 27.38 -5.50
CA ARG A 300 13.55 28.85 -5.40
C ARG A 300 14.57 29.32 -4.37
N LEU A 301 14.68 28.64 -3.23
CA LEU A 301 15.68 28.95 -2.21
C LEU A 301 17.09 28.70 -2.73
N GLU A 302 17.31 27.58 -3.45
CA GLU A 302 18.58 27.27 -4.11
C GLU A 302 18.94 28.33 -5.17
N GLU A 303 17.99 28.70 -6.05
CA GLU A 303 18.20 29.75 -7.06
C GLU A 303 18.54 31.10 -6.42
N PHE A 304 17.78 31.49 -5.39
CA PHE A 304 18.00 32.75 -4.68
C PHE A 304 19.37 32.79 -4.00
N ALA A 305 19.75 31.71 -3.31
CA ALA A 305 21.05 31.63 -2.66
C ALA A 305 22.20 31.71 -3.67
N SER A 306 22.08 31.04 -4.82
CA SER A 306 23.06 31.09 -5.90
C SER A 306 23.23 32.51 -6.45
N LEU A 307 22.12 33.19 -6.76
CA LEU A 307 22.14 34.56 -7.29
C LEU A 307 22.77 35.55 -6.30
N VAL A 308 22.31 35.55 -5.04
CA VAL A 308 22.83 36.47 -4.01
C VAL A 308 24.32 36.27 -3.81
N SER A 309 24.80 35.04 -3.83
CA SER A 309 26.20 34.74 -3.56
C SER A 309 27.11 35.13 -4.70
N HIS A 310 26.68 34.97 -5.95
CA HIS A 310 27.40 35.53 -7.09
C HIS A 310 27.53 37.07 -6.95
N ASP A 311 26.42 37.73 -6.59
CA ASP A 311 26.36 39.18 -6.46
C ASP A 311 27.15 39.71 -5.26
N LEU A 312 27.37 38.91 -4.21
CA LEU A 312 28.22 39.23 -3.07
C LEU A 312 29.70 38.91 -3.31
N ARG A 313 30.03 37.79 -3.97
CA ARG A 313 31.43 37.43 -4.28
C ARG A 313 32.09 38.46 -5.19
N ASN A 314 31.36 38.99 -6.17
CA ASN A 314 31.92 39.92 -7.14
C ASN A 314 32.49 41.22 -6.50
N PRO A 315 31.76 41.97 -5.65
CA PRO A 315 32.32 43.12 -4.95
C PRO A 315 33.40 42.74 -3.92
N LEU A 316 33.32 41.57 -3.28
CA LEU A 316 34.37 41.09 -2.37
C LEU A 316 35.69 40.83 -3.10
N ASN A 317 35.65 40.16 -4.25
CA ASN A 317 36.82 39.92 -5.11
C ASN A 317 37.44 41.24 -5.60
N VAL A 318 36.61 42.23 -5.94
CA VAL A 318 37.08 43.58 -6.32
C VAL A 318 37.77 44.27 -5.15
N ALA A 319 37.21 44.18 -3.93
CA ALA A 319 37.81 44.76 -2.74
C ALA A 319 39.15 44.08 -2.39
N ALA A 320 39.20 42.74 -2.45
CA ALA A 320 40.41 41.94 -2.21
C ALA A 320 41.50 42.26 -3.25
N GLY A 321 41.14 42.33 -4.53
CA GLY A 321 42.09 42.71 -5.60
C GLY A 321 42.64 44.12 -5.45
N ASN A 322 41.82 45.10 -5.03
CA ASN A 322 42.29 46.46 -4.74
C ASN A 322 43.23 46.49 -3.52
N LEU A 323 42.94 45.70 -2.49
CA LEU A 323 43.80 45.57 -1.32
C LEU A 323 45.16 44.98 -1.70
N GLU A 324 45.19 43.98 -2.56
CA GLU A 324 46.42 43.37 -3.06
C GLU A 324 47.26 44.38 -3.87
N LEU A 325 46.63 45.18 -4.73
CA LEU A 325 47.32 46.27 -5.45
C LEU A 325 47.91 47.32 -4.50
N ILE A 326 47.23 47.61 -3.37
CA ILE A 326 47.76 48.51 -2.33
C ILE A 326 48.97 47.86 -1.64
N ARG A 327 48.90 46.56 -1.30
CA ARG A 327 50.04 45.81 -0.75
C ARG A 327 51.25 45.85 -1.68
N THR A 328 51.08 45.51 -2.96
CA THR A 328 52.18 45.53 -3.94
C THR A 328 52.81 46.93 -4.09
N ARG A 329 52.02 48.01 -3.97
CA ARG A 329 52.56 49.38 -4.02
C ARG A 329 53.34 49.78 -2.77
N LEU A 330 53.02 49.17 -1.63
CA LEU A 330 53.68 49.39 -0.36
C LEU A 330 54.87 48.43 -0.15
N GLU A 331 55.07 47.45 -1.04
CA GLU A 331 56.25 46.58 -1.03
C GLU A 331 57.53 47.41 -1.15
N GLY A 332 58.28 47.49 -0.05
CA GLY A 332 59.51 48.27 0.06
C GLY A 332 59.43 49.48 1.01
N GLU A 333 58.24 49.83 1.51
CA GLU A 333 58.10 50.77 2.63
C GLU A 333 58.36 50.08 3.98
N ARG A 334 58.84 50.83 4.98
CA ARG A 334 59.31 50.28 6.27
C ARG A 334 58.21 49.68 7.16
N ALA A 335 56.93 49.91 6.85
CA ALA A 335 55.80 49.33 7.59
C ALA A 335 54.52 49.36 6.75
N VAL A 336 53.93 48.18 6.52
CA VAL A 336 52.56 48.06 6.03
C VAL A 336 51.61 48.40 7.19
N PRO A 337 50.61 49.29 7.00
CA PRO A 337 49.64 49.60 8.05
C PRO A 337 48.87 48.35 8.51
N PRO A 338 48.76 48.09 9.84
CA PRO A 338 48.05 46.91 10.38
C PRO A 338 46.56 46.89 10.02
N GLU A 339 45.98 48.04 9.67
CA GLU A 339 44.61 48.15 9.19
C GLU A 339 44.40 47.38 7.87
N LEU A 340 45.43 47.27 7.00
CA LEU A 340 45.32 46.52 5.74
C LEU A 340 45.20 45.01 5.98
N GLU A 341 45.91 44.46 6.97
CA GLU A 341 45.73 43.05 7.35
C GLU A 341 44.36 42.80 7.99
N THR A 342 43.83 43.78 8.73
CA THR A 342 42.49 43.68 9.30
C THR A 342 41.42 43.68 8.22
N VAL A 343 41.57 44.50 7.17
CA VAL A 343 40.68 44.50 6.00
C VAL A 343 40.79 43.19 5.20
N ALA A 344 42.01 42.65 5.02
CA ALA A 344 42.22 41.36 4.36
C ALA A 344 41.44 40.25 5.06
N ARG A 345 41.68 40.07 6.37
CA ARG A 345 40.98 39.06 7.19
C ARG A 345 39.46 39.23 7.14
N SER A 346 38.96 40.47 7.14
CA SER A 346 37.53 40.74 7.04
C SER A 346 36.93 40.33 5.68
N LEU A 347 37.67 40.55 4.58
CA LEU A 347 37.25 40.16 3.23
C LEU A 347 37.28 38.64 3.05
N ASP A 348 38.33 37.98 3.54
CA ASP A 348 38.47 36.52 3.52
C ASP A 348 37.33 35.87 4.31
N ARG A 349 37.04 36.39 5.51
CA ARG A 349 35.91 35.94 6.34
C ARG A 349 34.56 36.11 5.66
N MET A 350 34.34 37.25 4.98
CA MET A 350 33.10 37.44 4.22
C MET A 350 32.99 36.48 3.03
N GLY A 351 34.10 36.16 2.37
CA GLY A 351 34.16 35.13 1.33
C GLY A 351 33.74 33.77 1.87
N ALA A 352 34.36 33.33 2.97
CA ALA A 352 34.05 32.08 3.64
C ALA A 352 32.57 32.00 4.08
N LEU A 353 32.02 33.08 4.66
CA LEU A 353 30.60 33.13 5.05
C LEU A 353 29.65 32.96 3.86
N VAL A 354 29.96 33.57 2.71
CA VAL A 354 29.14 33.44 1.49
C VAL A 354 29.23 32.01 0.95
N ASP A 355 30.40 31.41 0.98
CA ASP A 355 30.62 30.04 0.54
C ASP A 355 29.89 29.03 1.45
N ASP A 356 29.98 29.21 2.77
CA ASP A 356 29.28 28.39 3.77
C ASP A 356 27.75 28.51 3.62
N MET A 357 27.23 29.73 3.46
CA MET A 357 25.79 29.96 3.23
C MET A 357 25.29 29.27 1.97
N LEU A 358 26.09 29.24 0.89
CA LEU A 358 25.74 28.51 -0.33
C LEU A 358 25.68 27.01 -0.11
N THR A 359 26.65 26.46 0.62
CA THR A 359 26.66 25.03 0.92
C THR A 359 25.45 24.65 1.76
N LEU A 360 25.08 25.46 2.74
CA LEU A 360 23.86 25.26 3.53
C LEU A 360 22.57 25.46 2.73
N ALA A 361 22.54 26.39 1.78
CA ALA A 361 21.35 26.59 0.95
C ALA A 361 21.10 25.45 -0.04
N LYS A 362 22.11 24.64 -0.35
CA LYS A 362 22.01 23.39 -1.12
C LYS A 362 21.61 22.18 -0.25
N GLN A 363 21.09 22.44 0.95
CA GLN A 363 20.59 21.42 1.86
C GLN A 363 19.49 20.56 1.20
N GLY A 364 19.64 19.24 1.29
CA GLY A 364 18.66 18.28 0.76
C GLY A 364 18.68 18.10 -0.76
N THR A 365 19.65 18.66 -1.50
CA THR A 365 19.93 18.19 -2.86
C THR A 365 20.57 16.81 -2.75
N ALA A 366 19.82 15.76 -3.11
CA ALA A 366 20.32 14.40 -3.21
C ALA A 366 21.59 14.37 -4.05
N ILE A 367 22.52 13.50 -3.70
CA ILE A 367 23.74 13.31 -4.47
C ILE A 367 23.37 12.71 -5.81
N ASP A 368 23.66 13.42 -6.90
CA ASP A 368 23.35 12.97 -8.25
C ASP A 368 24.24 11.77 -8.66
N GLU A 369 25.53 11.80 -8.31
CA GLU A 369 26.50 10.75 -8.64
C GLU A 369 27.56 10.57 -7.52
N THR A 370 27.81 9.33 -7.11
CA THR A 370 28.90 8.96 -6.18
C THR A 370 30.00 8.21 -6.92
N GLU A 371 31.26 8.57 -6.69
CA GLU A 371 32.44 7.88 -7.23
C GLU A 371 33.23 7.17 -6.14
N ALA A 372 34.14 6.27 -6.53
CA ALA A 372 35.06 5.62 -5.59
C ALA A 372 36.19 6.60 -5.21
N VAL A 373 36.35 6.87 -3.92
CA VAL A 373 37.30 7.82 -3.37
C VAL A 373 38.18 7.12 -2.35
N SER A 374 39.51 7.30 -2.45
CA SER A 374 40.46 6.92 -1.39
C SER A 374 40.45 8.01 -0.34
N LEU A 375 40.08 7.65 0.89
CA LEU A 375 40.03 8.59 2.01
C LEU A 375 41.41 9.20 2.29
N SER A 376 42.47 8.40 2.24
CA SER A 376 43.84 8.87 2.46
C SER A 376 44.27 9.88 1.40
N ALA A 377 44.03 9.58 0.12
CA ALA A 377 44.39 10.48 -0.97
C ALA A 377 43.59 11.80 -0.89
N LEU A 378 42.30 11.72 -0.53
CA LEU A 378 41.48 12.90 -0.35
C LEU A 378 41.92 13.75 0.85
N ALA A 379 42.29 13.10 1.96
CA ALA A 379 42.79 13.78 3.15
C ALA A 379 44.11 14.52 2.85
N GLU A 380 45.04 13.92 2.10
CA GLU A 380 46.26 14.60 1.66
C GLU A 380 45.97 15.81 0.76
N GLU A 381 45.06 15.67 -0.22
CA GLU A 381 44.64 16.79 -1.09
C GLU A 381 44.02 17.92 -0.27
N SER A 382 43.10 17.57 0.64
CA SER A 382 42.39 18.51 1.51
C SER A 382 43.38 19.25 2.43
N TRP A 383 44.37 18.55 2.97
CA TRP A 383 45.38 19.12 3.86
C TRP A 383 46.27 20.15 3.16
N ALA A 384 46.56 19.94 1.87
CA ALA A 384 47.33 20.90 1.07
C ALA A 384 46.58 22.23 0.81
N ASN A 385 45.25 22.24 0.95
CA ASN A 385 44.41 23.40 0.71
C ASN A 385 44.11 24.22 1.98
N VAL A 386 44.47 23.72 3.16
CA VAL A 386 44.24 24.39 4.46
C VAL A 386 45.55 25.02 4.95
N ASP A 387 45.48 26.22 5.54
CA ASP A 387 46.64 26.83 6.20
C ASP A 387 46.94 26.08 7.51
N THR A 388 47.95 25.23 7.47
CA THR A 388 48.23 24.23 8.52
C THR A 388 49.38 24.62 9.45
N ALA A 389 50.07 25.73 9.18
CA ALA A 389 51.24 26.17 9.96
C ALA A 389 52.25 25.03 10.24
N ASP A 390 52.52 24.68 11.51
CA ASP A 390 53.40 23.57 11.92
C ASP A 390 52.60 22.29 12.30
N ALA A 391 51.31 22.21 11.94
CA ALA A 391 50.43 21.07 12.28
C ALA A 391 50.80 19.82 11.47
N GLU A 392 50.54 18.64 12.05
CA GLU A 392 50.91 17.35 11.47
C GLU A 392 49.66 16.55 11.08
N LEU A 393 49.59 16.09 9.82
CA LEU A 393 48.61 15.10 9.37
C LEU A 393 49.19 13.68 9.52
N VAL A 394 48.42 12.79 10.14
CA VAL A 394 48.71 11.36 10.19
C VAL A 394 47.58 10.55 9.58
N LEU A 395 47.94 9.66 8.65
CA LEU A 395 47.02 8.71 8.04
C LEU A 395 47.22 7.34 8.71
N ALA A 396 46.19 6.86 9.40
CA ALA A 396 46.25 5.57 10.09
C ALA A 396 46.00 4.42 9.10
N ASP A 397 44.86 4.45 8.42
CA ASP A 397 44.41 3.43 7.47
C ASP A 397 43.65 4.09 6.31
N ASP A 398 43.80 3.57 5.08
CA ASP A 398 43.01 4.01 3.94
C ASP A 398 41.68 3.24 3.85
N LEU A 399 40.62 3.96 3.45
CA LEU A 399 39.29 3.41 3.20
C LEU A 399 38.81 3.88 1.82
N PRO A 400 38.75 2.99 0.82
CA PRO A 400 38.02 3.25 -0.41
C PRO A 400 36.51 3.29 -0.11
N LEU A 401 35.84 4.37 -0.48
CA LEU A 401 34.41 4.59 -0.21
C LEU A 401 33.70 5.24 -1.40
N ARG A 402 32.37 5.04 -1.50
CA ARG A 402 31.52 5.70 -2.50
C ARG A 402 31.02 7.04 -1.95
N ALA A 403 31.40 8.14 -2.60
CA ALA A 403 30.99 9.49 -2.20
C ALA A 403 30.96 10.48 -3.35
N ASP A 404 30.25 11.60 -3.16
CA ASP A 404 30.50 12.83 -3.88
C ASP A 404 31.83 13.41 -3.38
N ARG A 405 32.90 13.24 -4.18
CA ARG A 405 34.26 13.68 -3.84
C ARG A 405 34.32 15.16 -3.45
N SER A 406 33.54 16.01 -4.13
CA SER A 406 33.58 17.45 -3.89
C SER A 406 33.00 17.83 -2.53
N ARG A 407 31.89 17.20 -2.14
CA ARG A 407 31.25 17.40 -0.83
C ARG A 407 32.07 16.78 0.30
N LEU A 408 32.62 15.58 0.08
CA LEU A 408 33.47 14.93 1.08
C LEU A 408 34.73 15.75 1.34
N ARG A 409 35.39 16.27 0.29
CA ARG A 409 36.54 17.18 0.44
C ARG A 409 36.17 18.37 1.31
N GLN A 410 35.03 19.01 1.04
CA GLN A 410 34.57 20.15 1.82
C GLN A 410 34.34 19.82 3.30
N ALA A 411 33.77 18.64 3.62
CA ALA A 411 33.60 18.23 5.01
C ALA A 411 34.95 18.01 5.71
N VAL A 412 35.90 17.36 5.03
CA VAL A 412 37.25 17.10 5.57
C VAL A 412 38.03 18.40 5.76
N GLU A 413 38.01 19.31 4.76
CA GLU A 413 38.65 20.64 4.86
C GLU A 413 38.09 21.45 6.03
N ASN A 414 36.77 21.40 6.27
CA ASN A 414 36.15 22.05 7.43
C ASN A 414 36.63 21.47 8.77
N LEU A 415 36.79 20.14 8.86
CA LEU A 415 37.31 19.50 10.07
C LEU A 415 38.78 19.85 10.30
N PHE A 416 39.59 19.93 9.25
CA PHE A 416 40.99 20.32 9.34
C PHE A 416 41.15 21.79 9.74
N ALA A 417 40.40 22.70 9.12
CA ALA A 417 40.40 24.11 9.47
C ALA A 417 40.02 24.31 10.96
N ASN A 418 38.99 23.59 11.44
CA ASN A 418 38.60 23.63 12.85
C ASN A 418 39.71 23.10 13.77
N ALA A 419 40.34 21.98 13.41
CA ALA A 419 41.41 21.39 14.21
C ALA A 419 42.61 22.35 14.34
N VAL A 420 43.03 23.01 13.25
CA VAL A 420 44.15 23.96 13.27
C VAL A 420 43.79 25.24 14.03
N ALA A 421 42.59 25.80 13.78
CA ALA A 421 42.14 27.03 14.44
C ALA A 421 42.05 26.87 15.97
N HIS A 422 41.56 25.72 16.45
CA HIS A 422 41.33 25.49 17.88
C HIS A 422 42.47 24.73 18.59
N GLY A 423 43.18 23.85 17.88
CA GLY A 423 44.32 23.08 18.41
C GLY A 423 45.64 23.86 18.41
N GLY A 424 45.74 24.92 17.60
CA GLY A 424 46.93 25.75 17.48
C GLY A 424 48.00 25.16 16.55
N ALA A 425 49.13 25.87 16.43
CA ALA A 425 50.11 25.63 15.37
C ALA A 425 50.79 24.25 15.35
N GLY A 426 50.68 23.44 16.42
CA GLY A 426 51.33 22.13 16.51
C GLY A 426 50.35 20.97 16.69
N VAL A 427 49.07 21.16 16.37
CA VAL A 427 48.04 20.12 16.48
C VAL A 427 48.36 18.94 15.56
N ARG A 428 48.13 17.73 16.02
CA ARG A 428 48.20 16.51 15.22
C ARG A 428 46.79 16.06 14.86
N VAL A 429 46.51 15.95 13.57
CA VAL A 429 45.24 15.47 13.03
C VAL A 429 45.42 14.07 12.44
N GLU A 430 44.63 13.12 12.90
CA GLU A 430 44.65 11.72 12.48
C GLU A 430 43.37 11.39 11.69
N VAL A 431 43.53 10.81 10.50
CA VAL A 431 42.44 10.30 9.67
C VAL A 431 42.58 8.80 9.51
N GLY A 432 41.49 8.05 9.69
CA GLY A 432 41.53 6.60 9.54
C GLY A 432 40.16 5.95 9.45
N ALA A 433 40.16 4.65 9.15
CA ALA A 433 38.95 3.83 9.12
C ALA A 433 38.46 3.49 10.54
N LEU A 434 37.15 3.31 10.71
CA LEU A 434 36.57 2.74 11.93
C LEU A 434 36.67 1.21 11.90
N ASP A 435 37.09 0.61 13.02
CA ASP A 435 37.24 -0.84 13.12
C ASP A 435 35.92 -1.60 12.89
N ALA A 436 36.02 -2.69 12.12
CA ALA A 436 34.94 -3.48 11.53
C ALA A 436 34.08 -4.29 12.53
N ALA A 437 33.32 -3.59 13.38
CA ALA A 437 32.29 -4.19 14.23
C ALA A 437 30.88 -4.14 13.62
N GLY A 438 30.75 -3.98 12.29
CA GLY A 438 29.51 -4.24 11.55
C GLY A 438 29.11 -3.22 10.49
N GLU A 439 29.66 -2.01 10.50
CA GLU A 439 29.35 -0.95 9.53
C GLU A 439 30.64 -0.23 9.10
N PRO A 440 30.89 -0.02 7.80
CA PRO A 440 32.04 0.75 7.32
C PRO A 440 31.89 2.22 7.74
N GLY A 441 33.01 2.84 8.05
CA GLY A 441 33.06 4.24 8.47
C GLY A 441 34.48 4.73 8.63
N PHE A 442 34.63 6.04 8.85
CA PHE A 442 35.93 6.69 9.04
C PHE A 442 35.86 7.73 10.14
N TYR A 443 37.01 8.20 10.60
CA TYR A 443 37.09 9.27 11.58
C TYR A 443 38.15 10.31 11.21
N VAL A 444 37.96 11.51 11.76
CA VAL A 444 38.96 12.59 11.81
C VAL A 444 39.11 12.99 13.27
N ALA A 445 40.31 12.88 13.82
CA ALA A 445 40.62 13.15 15.22
C ALA A 445 41.77 14.14 15.37
N ASP A 446 41.67 15.11 16.26
CA ASP A 446 42.77 15.98 16.68
C ASP A 446 43.20 15.69 18.12
N ASP A 447 44.39 16.17 18.50
CA ASP A 447 44.92 16.15 19.88
C ASP A 447 44.79 17.51 20.59
N GLY A 448 43.88 18.36 20.13
CA GLY A 448 43.61 19.69 20.65
C GLY A 448 42.83 19.70 21.97
N PRO A 449 42.22 20.84 22.34
CA PRO A 449 41.46 20.96 23.59
C PRO A 449 40.12 20.21 23.57
N GLY A 450 39.65 19.78 22.39
CA GLY A 450 38.33 19.19 22.17
C GLY A 450 37.19 20.21 22.26
N ILE A 451 35.95 19.73 22.14
CA ILE A 451 34.76 20.58 22.23
C ILE A 451 34.32 20.72 23.69
N PRO A 452 34.14 21.95 24.22
CA PRO A 452 33.64 22.18 25.57
C PRO A 452 32.26 21.54 25.79
N GLU A 453 32.08 20.86 26.93
CA GLU A 453 30.83 20.14 27.26
C GLU A 453 29.57 21.00 27.14
N ALA A 454 29.68 22.31 27.43
CA ALA A 454 28.57 23.25 27.35
C ALA A 454 28.00 23.50 25.95
N VAL A 455 28.75 23.17 24.89
CA VAL A 455 28.34 23.39 23.49
C VAL A 455 28.31 22.10 22.67
N ARG A 456 28.54 20.93 23.27
CA ARG A 456 28.59 19.64 22.55
C ARG A 456 27.26 19.29 21.89
N ASP A 457 26.15 19.48 22.60
CA ASP A 457 24.80 19.14 22.10
C ASP A 457 24.37 20.05 20.94
N GLU A 458 24.91 21.27 20.89
CA GLU A 458 24.62 22.28 19.87
C GLU A 458 25.79 22.44 18.87
N ALA A 459 26.82 21.60 18.93
CA ALA A 459 28.05 21.80 18.16
C ALA A 459 27.83 21.75 16.65
N PHE A 460 26.83 21.00 16.21
CA PHE A 460 26.41 20.90 14.81
C PHE A 460 25.35 21.93 14.42
N ASP A 461 24.89 22.78 15.35
CA ASP A 461 23.92 23.84 15.05
C ASP A 461 24.58 25.03 14.35
N ALA A 462 23.80 25.71 13.52
CA ALA A 462 24.27 26.82 12.71
C ALA A 462 24.65 28.04 13.57
N GLY A 463 25.88 28.54 13.42
CA GLY A 463 26.37 29.76 14.07
C GLY A 463 27.07 29.53 15.42
N VAL A 464 27.33 28.26 15.79
CA VAL A 464 28.07 27.91 17.01
C VAL A 464 29.57 27.89 16.70
N SER A 465 30.34 28.81 17.30
CA SER A 465 31.79 28.90 17.20
C SER A 465 32.39 29.40 18.51
N THR A 466 33.51 28.81 18.92
CA THR A 466 34.34 29.33 20.03
C THR A 466 35.50 30.22 19.58
N ASP A 467 35.71 30.35 18.27
CA ASP A 467 36.65 31.29 17.65
C ASP A 467 35.93 32.57 17.23
N GLU A 468 36.54 33.74 17.51
CA GLU A 468 36.03 35.06 17.14
C GLU A 468 36.07 35.30 15.62
N ASP A 469 37.00 34.65 14.91
CA ASP A 469 37.16 34.76 13.46
C ASP A 469 36.35 33.69 12.69
N GLY A 470 35.92 32.61 13.36
CA GLY A 470 35.12 31.53 12.78
C GLY A 470 33.72 31.94 12.32
N THR A 471 33.19 31.21 11.32
CA THR A 471 31.84 31.42 10.78
C THR A 471 30.76 30.70 11.61
N GLY A 472 31.13 29.63 12.32
CA GLY A 472 30.20 28.77 13.07
C GLY A 472 29.32 27.89 12.18
N PHE A 473 29.60 27.78 10.88
CA PHE A 473 28.86 26.90 9.97
C PHE A 473 29.60 25.60 9.63
N GLY A 474 30.91 25.52 9.89
CA GLY A 474 31.75 24.38 9.48
C GLY A 474 31.23 23.01 9.93
N LEU A 475 30.90 22.84 11.22
CA LEU A 475 30.35 21.57 11.71
C LEU A 475 28.93 21.30 11.18
N LYS A 476 28.10 22.34 11.00
CA LYS A 476 26.80 22.18 10.36
C LYS A 476 26.94 21.68 8.92
N ILE A 477 27.91 22.19 8.16
CA ILE A 477 28.23 21.71 6.81
C ILE A 477 28.67 20.24 6.83
N VAL A 478 29.49 19.85 7.81
CA VAL A 478 29.90 18.45 7.99
C VAL A 478 28.70 17.52 8.21
N ALA A 479 27.75 17.94 9.06
CA ALA A 479 26.51 17.19 9.28
C ALA A 479 25.66 17.10 8.00
N GLU A 480 25.51 18.19 7.25
CA GLU A 480 24.76 18.18 5.97
C GLU A 480 25.40 17.28 4.92
N VAL A 481 26.74 17.24 4.85
CA VAL A 481 27.44 16.33 3.94
C VAL A 481 27.19 14.87 4.34
N ALA A 482 27.24 14.54 5.63
CA ALA A 482 26.93 13.19 6.11
C ALA A 482 25.48 12.80 5.77
N ASP A 483 24.51 13.66 6.11
CA ASP A 483 23.08 13.44 5.85
C ASP A 483 22.79 13.24 4.34
N ALA A 484 23.43 14.04 3.47
CA ALA A 484 23.27 13.91 2.02
C ALA A 484 23.77 12.57 1.45
N HIS A 485 24.76 11.96 2.11
CA HIS A 485 25.26 10.62 1.77
C HIS A 485 24.51 9.49 2.51
N GLY A 486 23.55 9.83 3.37
CA GLY A 486 22.85 8.85 4.23
C GLY A 486 23.73 8.32 5.38
N TRP A 487 24.81 9.01 5.71
CA TRP A 487 25.71 8.68 6.81
C TRP A 487 25.27 9.37 8.10
N SER A 488 25.77 8.88 9.23
CA SER A 488 25.70 9.59 10.51
C SER A 488 27.08 10.14 10.87
N VAL A 489 27.11 11.28 11.55
CA VAL A 489 28.35 11.85 12.12
C VAL A 489 28.15 12.07 13.61
N ASP A 490 29.06 11.54 14.42
CA ASP A 490 29.05 11.67 15.87
C ASP A 490 30.35 12.31 16.38
N PHE A 491 30.25 13.03 17.50
CA PHE A 491 31.40 13.51 18.25
C PHE A 491 31.74 12.55 19.40
N VAL A 492 33.00 12.15 19.49
CA VAL A 492 33.54 11.32 20.58
C VAL A 492 34.81 11.98 21.10
N ASP A 493 35.09 11.85 22.40
CA ASP A 493 36.37 12.29 22.97
C ASP A 493 37.50 11.41 22.42
N ALA A 494 38.53 12.02 21.84
CA ALA A 494 39.67 11.30 21.27
C ALA A 494 40.50 10.61 22.37
N THR A 495 41.08 9.44 22.05
CA THR A 495 41.94 8.66 22.95
C THR A 495 43.27 9.38 23.18
N GLY A 496 43.29 10.36 24.10
CA GLY A 496 44.45 11.23 24.34
C GLY A 496 44.10 12.67 24.69
N GLY A 497 42.83 13.07 24.58
CA GLY A 497 42.41 14.48 24.55
C GLY A 497 42.22 14.94 23.10
N GLY A 498 41.34 15.92 22.88
CA GLY A 498 41.00 16.44 21.54
C GLY A 498 39.63 16.01 21.02
N ALA A 499 39.27 16.48 19.82
CA ALA A 499 37.98 16.18 19.18
C ALA A 499 38.13 15.00 18.21
N ARG A 500 37.17 14.06 18.20
CA ARG A 500 37.08 13.00 17.20
C ARG A 500 35.68 12.96 16.60
N PHE A 501 35.61 13.10 15.29
CA PHE A 501 34.38 13.01 14.51
C PHE A 501 34.34 11.66 13.80
N GLU A 502 33.29 10.87 14.03
CA GLU A 502 33.13 9.54 13.47
C GLU A 502 31.96 9.50 12.48
N PHE A 503 32.23 9.10 11.24
CA PHE A 503 31.23 8.92 10.19
C PHE A 503 30.89 7.44 10.03
N ARG A 504 29.60 7.10 10.07
CA ARG A 504 29.10 5.71 10.03
C ARG A 504 28.01 5.52 8.99
N GLY A 505 27.83 4.29 8.53
CA GLY A 505 26.89 3.95 7.45
C GLY A 505 27.48 4.21 6.06
N VAL A 506 28.81 4.25 5.95
CA VAL A 506 29.51 4.53 4.69
C VAL A 506 29.47 3.32 3.78
N GLU A 507 29.25 3.53 2.48
CA GLU A 507 29.37 2.47 1.48
C GLU A 507 30.84 2.31 1.07
N ALA A 508 31.46 1.19 1.43
CA ALA A 508 32.82 0.87 1.02
C ALA A 508 32.87 0.62 -0.49
N ALA A 509 33.87 1.18 -1.17
CA ALA A 509 34.16 0.88 -2.56
C ALA A 509 35.20 -0.25 -2.64
N ASP A 510 35.20 -0.99 -3.76
CA ASP A 510 36.32 -1.88 -4.05
C ASP A 510 37.54 -1.06 -4.46
N ALA A 511 38.73 -1.42 -3.96
CA ALA A 511 39.98 -0.74 -4.30
C ALA A 511 40.29 -0.76 -5.82
N ALA A 512 39.67 -1.69 -6.57
CA ALA A 512 39.77 -1.78 -8.02
C ALA A 512 38.96 -0.71 -8.77
N ASP A 513 37.99 -0.08 -8.10
CA ASP A 513 37.14 0.99 -8.67
C ASP A 513 37.77 2.38 -8.50
N LEU A 514 38.87 2.49 -7.74
CA LEU A 514 39.59 3.75 -7.58
C LEU A 514 40.16 4.21 -8.93
N PRO A 515 40.09 5.52 -9.25
CA PRO A 515 40.73 6.05 -10.44
C PRO A 515 42.24 5.74 -10.40
N ALA A 516 42.79 5.26 -11.51
CA ALA A 516 44.23 4.99 -11.61
C ALA A 516 44.99 6.27 -11.33
N ASP A 517 45.86 6.24 -10.33
CA ASP A 517 46.61 7.37 -9.78
C ASP A 517 47.16 8.26 -10.91
N GLY A 518 46.64 9.48 -10.99
CA GLY A 518 47.02 10.49 -11.97
C GLY A 518 48.37 11.06 -11.59
N GLY A 519 49.44 10.30 -11.84
CA GLY A 519 50.81 10.74 -11.70
C GLY A 519 51.02 12.05 -12.45
N ALA A 520 51.60 13.02 -11.75
CA ALA A 520 51.95 14.35 -12.24
C ALA A 520 52.53 14.31 -13.66
N ASP A 521 51.80 14.90 -14.61
CA ASP A 521 52.36 15.32 -15.90
C ASP A 521 53.29 16.52 -15.64
N GLY A 522 54.54 16.20 -15.29
CA GLY A 522 55.64 17.14 -15.36
C GLY A 522 55.89 17.49 -16.82
N ASP A 523 55.45 18.68 -17.22
CA ASP A 523 55.83 19.35 -18.45
C ASP A 523 57.36 19.57 -18.46
N ALA A 524 58.08 18.56 -18.98
CA ALA A 524 59.46 18.70 -19.40
C ALA A 524 59.46 19.14 -20.87
N GLY A 525 59.34 20.45 -21.07
CA GLY A 525 59.61 21.09 -22.36
C GLY A 525 61.09 20.98 -22.73
N ASP A 526 61.33 20.42 -23.92
CA ASP A 526 62.52 20.65 -24.75
C ASP A 526 62.18 21.68 -25.84
#